data_AF-A0A3D0DXD7-F1
#
_entry.id   AF-A0A3D0DXD7-F1
#
_cell.length_a   1.000
_cell.length_b   1.000
_cell.length_c   1.000
_cell.angle_alpha   90.00
_cell.angle_beta   90.00
_cell.angle_gamma   90.00
#
_symmetry.space_group_name_H-M   'P 1'
#
loop_
_entity.id
_entity.type
_entity.pdbx_description
1 polymer ?
#
loop_
_entity_poly.entity_id
_entity_poly.type
_entity_poly.pdbx_seq_one_letter_code
_entity_poly.pdbx_strand_id
1 'polypeptide(L)' 'GALLAQGWPAWEAAVGAVWLHGAAADRLVEDGVGPIGMTAGELPAAIRKALNGLVSAR' A
#
# COMPACT_ATOMS: atom_id res chain seq x y z
N GLY A 1 -5.58 3.82 8.96
CA GLY A 1 -6.94 3.33 9.26
C GLY A 1 -6.99 1.82 9.31
N ALA A 2 -6.95 1.16 8.15
CA ALA A 2 -7.15 -0.28 8.04
C ALA A 2 -6.22 -1.14 8.93
N LEU A 3 -4.93 -0.82 9.05
CA LEU A 3 -4.02 -1.58 9.90
C LEU A 3 -4.35 -1.43 11.40
N LEU A 4 -4.65 -0.22 11.86
CA LEU A 4 -5.13 0.03 13.24
C LEU A 4 -6.42 -0.76 13.52
N ALA A 5 -7.36 -0.76 12.57
CA ALA A 5 -8.62 -1.50 12.69
C ALA A 5 -8.42 -3.03 12.72
N GLN A 6 -7.28 -3.51 12.22
CA GLN A 6 -6.86 -4.92 12.32
C GLN A 6 -6.06 -5.23 13.60
N GLY A 7 -5.97 -4.27 14.54
CA GLY A 7 -5.31 -4.47 15.83
C GLY A 7 -3.80 -4.27 15.82
N TRP A 8 -3.23 -3.69 14.76
CA TRP A 8 -1.82 -3.35 14.75
C TRP A 8 -1.52 -2.27 15.80
N PRO A 9 -0.39 -2.36 16.52
CA PRO A 9 0.04 -1.29 17.40
C PRO A 9 0.28 0.00 16.61
N ALA A 10 0.01 1.14 17.24
CA ALA A 10 -0.26 2.38 16.52
C ALA A 10 0.94 2.89 15.71
N TRP A 11 2.13 2.71 16.26
CA TRP A 11 3.39 3.08 15.61
C TRP A 11 3.62 2.24 14.34
N GLU A 12 3.54 0.92 14.46
CA GLU A 12 3.73 -0.04 13.37
C GLU A 12 2.67 0.15 12.28
N ALA A 13 1.43 0.42 12.68
CA ALA A 13 0.36 0.73 11.74
C ALA A 13 0.64 2.02 10.95
N ALA A 14 1.18 3.06 11.59
CA ALA A 14 1.52 4.31 10.93
C ALA A 14 2.68 4.12 9.94
N VAL A 15 3.80 3.56 10.39
CA VAL A 15 4.99 3.38 9.55
C VAL A 15 4.72 2.38 8.42
N GLY A 16 4.07 1.25 8.73
CA GLY A 16 3.71 0.23 7.75
C GLY A 16 2.73 0.73 6.69
N ALA A 17 1.73 1.53 7.08
CA ALA A 17 0.79 2.10 6.12
C ALA A 17 1.45 3.10 5.17
N VAL A 18 2.34 3.96 5.67
CA VAL A 18 3.08 4.94 4.83
C VAL A 18 4.00 4.20 3.85
N TRP A 19 4.73 3.20 4.33
CA TRP A 19 5.58 2.38 3.47
C TRP A 19 4.77 1.65 2.38
N LEU A 20 3.67 0.99 2.76
CA LEU A 20 2.78 0.30 1.81
C LEU A 20 2.18 1.25 0.78
N HIS A 21 1.85 2.49 1.16
CA HIS A 21 1.34 3.49 0.24
C HIS A 21 2.37 3.88 -0.82
N GLY A 22 3.62 4.13 -0.42
CA GLY A 22 4.72 4.41 -1.34
C GLY A 22 5.02 3.22 -2.26
N ALA A 23 5.19 2.02 -1.70
CA ALA A 23 5.46 0.81 -2.46
C ALA A 23 4.34 0.49 -3.49
N ALA A 24 3.08 0.74 -3.12
CA ALA A 24 1.96 0.59 -4.03
C ALA A 24 1.96 1.64 -5.15
N ALA A 25 2.32 2.88 -4.85
CA ALA A 25 2.46 3.93 -5.86
C ALA A 25 3.60 3.63 -6.85
N ASP A 26 4.76 3.20 -6.35
CA ASP A 26 5.88 2.78 -7.18
C ASP A 26 5.46 1.65 -8.12
N ARG A 27 4.72 0.66 -7.60
CA ARG A 27 4.23 -0.44 -8.42
C ARG A 27 3.25 0.01 -9.51
N LEU A 28 2.37 0.97 -9.20
CA LEU A 28 1.45 1.52 -10.20
C LEU A 28 2.21 2.28 -11.29
N VAL A 29 3.27 3.01 -10.95
CA VAL A 29 4.15 3.66 -11.94
C VAL A 29 4.83 2.62 -12.83
N GLU A 30 5.35 1.53 -12.26
CA GLU A 30 5.90 0.40 -13.04
C GLU A 30 4.87 -0.24 -13.98
N ASP A 31 3.62 -0.32 -13.52
CA ASP A 31 2.47 -0.84 -14.28
C ASP A 31 1.90 0.21 -15.28
N GLY A 32 2.53 1.39 -15.42
CA GLY A 32 2.15 2.44 -16.38
C GLY A 32 1.00 3.35 -15.95
N VAL A 33 0.59 3.26 -14.68
CA VAL A 33 -0.46 4.09 -14.08
C VAL A 33 0.20 5.24 -13.31
N GLY A 34 0.58 6.30 -14.03
CA GLY A 34 1.25 7.47 -13.46
C GLY A 34 2.70 7.65 -13.96
N PRO A 35 3.53 8.48 -13.29
CA PRO A 35 3.21 9.20 -12.05
C PRO A 35 2.23 10.36 -12.27
N ILE A 36 2.21 10.93 -13.47
CA ILE A 36 1.29 12.02 -13.83
C ILE A 36 -0.09 11.44 -14.13
N GLY A 37 -1.12 12.02 -13.51
CA GLY A 37 -2.51 11.60 -13.71
C GLY A 37 -2.97 10.44 -12.81
N MET A 38 -2.08 9.88 -11.98
CA MET A 38 -2.49 8.94 -10.93
C MET A 38 -3.42 9.65 -9.93
N THR A 39 -4.48 8.95 -9.55
CA THR A 39 -5.50 9.38 -8.61
C THR A 39 -5.44 8.54 -7.32
N ALA A 40 -6.02 9.06 -6.25
CA ALA A 40 -6.10 8.34 -4.98
C ALA A 40 -6.90 7.00 -5.09
N GLY A 41 -7.78 6.85 -6.08
CA GLY A 41 -8.63 5.68 -6.26
C GLY A 41 -7.89 4.42 -6.73
N GLU A 42 -6.70 4.57 -7.33
CA GLU A 42 -5.90 3.42 -7.78
C GLU A 42 -5.11 2.74 -6.64
N LEU A 43 -4.74 3.50 -5.60
CA LEU A 43 -3.90 2.98 -4.50
C LEU A 43 -4.55 1.85 -3.69
N PRO A 44 -5.85 1.86 -3.31
CA PRO A 44 -6.42 0.82 -2.45
C PRO A 44 -6.27 -0.60 -3.00
N ALA A 45 -6.38 -0.79 -4.31
CA ALA A 45 -6.19 -2.10 -4.93
C ALA A 45 -4.70 -2.51 -4.94
N ALA A 46 -3.81 -1.59 -5.30
CA ALA A 46 -2.37 -1.83 -5.31
C ALA A 46 -1.82 -2.11 -3.89
N ILE A 47 -2.26 -1.38 -2.87
CA ILE A 47 -1.88 -1.59 -1.46
C ILE A 47 -2.28 -3.00 -0.99
N ARG A 48 -3.50 -3.46 -1.32
CA ARG A 48 -3.93 -4.83 -0.97
C ARG A 48 -3.04 -5.88 -1.62
N LYS A 49 -2.68 -5.69 -2.90
CA LYS A 49 -1.77 -6.59 -3.62
C LYS A 49 -0.38 -6.62 -2.99
N ALA A 50 0.17 -5.47 -2.64
CA ALA A 50 1.47 -5.36 -1.97
C ALA A 50 1.48 -6.07 -0.61
N LEU A 51 0.48 -5.80 0.25
CA LEU A 51 0.38 -6.43 1.56
C LEU A 51 0.23 -7.96 1.46
N ASN A 52 -0.63 -8.44 0.55
CA ASN A 52 -0.79 -9.89 0.34
C ASN A 52 0.49 -10.54 -0.18
N GLY A 53 1.26 -9.84 -1.03
CA GLY A 53 2.56 -10.30 -1.50
C GLY A 53 3.56 -10.50 -0.36
N LEU A 54 3.62 -9.57 0.60
CA LEU A 54 4.47 -9.70 1.78
C LEU A 54 4.10 -10.90 2.66
N VAL A 55 2.80 -11.16 2.82
CA VAL A 55 2.31 -12.30 3.61
C VAL A 55 2.58 -13.63 2.90
N SER A 56 2.47 -13.66 1.58
CA SER A 56 2.63 -14.88 0.76
C SER A 56 4.09 -15.22 0.44
N ALA A 57 5.00 -14.25 0.54
CA ALA A 57 6.44 -14.45 0.36
C ALA A 57 7.14 -15.10 1.57
N ARG A 58 6.34 -15.65 2.50
CA ARG A 58 6.79 -16.20 3.78
C ARG A 58 6.65 -17.72 3.81
#